data_AF-A0A348WNU6-F1
#
_entry.id   AF-A0A348WNU6-F1
#
_cell.length_a   1.000
_cell.length_b   1.000
_cell.length_c   1.000
_cell.angle_alpha   90.00
_cell.angle_beta   90.00
_cell.angle_gamma   90.00
#
_symmetry.space_group_name_H-M   'P 1'
#
loop_
_entity.id
_entity.type
_entity.pdbx_description
1 polymer ?
#
loop_
_entity_poly.entity_id
_entity_poly.type
_entity_poly.pdbx_seq_one_letter_code
_entity_poly.pdbx_strand_id
1 'polypeptide(L)'
;MSSAMLKKAMLWLLVLVAVLVDAYEVEPMIAEIQATSGHNRVTYRVANPSDTTLPLEVEVYKRSFDDNQVEQLVETDDIIVLPPQI
;
A
#
# COMPACT_ATOMS: atom_id res chain seq x y z
N MET A 1 -37.85 0.65 -17.31
CA MET A 1 -36.56 1.37 -17.24
C MET A 1 -35.63 0.76 -18.28
N SER A 2 -35.03 1.55 -19.18
CA SER A 2 -34.15 1.03 -20.24
C SER A 2 -32.87 0.41 -19.63
N SER A 3 -32.37 -0.69 -20.20
CA SER A 3 -31.11 -1.34 -19.79
C SER A 3 -29.93 -0.36 -19.71
N ALA A 4 -29.90 0.65 -20.57
CA ALA A 4 -28.87 1.69 -20.56
C ALA A 4 -28.96 2.63 -19.34
N MET A 5 -30.17 2.93 -18.84
CA MET A 5 -30.34 3.75 -17.63
C MET A 5 -29.91 2.97 -16.37
N LEU A 6 -30.21 1.67 -16.31
CA LEU A 6 -29.82 0.82 -15.18
C LEU A 6 -28.29 0.70 -15.08
N LYS A 7 -27.59 0.53 -16.21
CA LYS A 7 -26.13 0.50 -16.25
C LYS A 7 -25.49 1.81 -15.80
N LYS A 8 -26.06 2.95 -16.21
CA LYS A 8 -25.58 4.26 -15.75
C LYS A 8 -25.80 4.46 -14.25
N ALA A 9 -26.97 4.08 -13.73
CA ALA A 9 -27.24 4.14 -12.30
C ALA A 9 -26.28 3.24 -11.50
N MET A 10 -26.00 2.04 -12.00
CA MET A 10 -25.02 1.12 -11.40
C MET A 10 -23.61 1.72 -11.38
N LEU A 11 -23.19 2.34 -12.49
CA LEU A 11 -21.87 2.99 -12.58
C LEU A 11 -21.74 4.13 -11.56
N TRP A 12 -22.76 4.97 -11.46
CA TRP A 12 -22.78 6.07 -10.48
C TRP A 12 -22.75 5.55 -9.04
N LEU A 13 -23.47 4.46 -8.75
CA LEU A 13 -23.43 3.82 -7.44
C LEU A 13 -22.03 3.31 -7.10
N LEU A 14 -21.34 2.66 -8.05
CA LEU A 14 -19.97 2.17 -7.85
C LEU A 14 -18.97 3.31 -7.57
N VAL A 15 -19.09 4.43 -8.29
CA VAL A 15 -18.26 5.61 -8.05
C VAL A 15 -18.53 6.21 -6.66
N LEU A 16 -19.79 6.29 -6.24
CA LEU A 16 -20.14 6.81 -4.92
C LEU A 16 -19.59 5.95 -3.78
N VAL A 17 -19.64 4.62 -3.92
CA VAL A 17 -19.11 3.69 -2.93
C VAL A 17 -17.58 3.77 -2.83
N ALA A 18 -16.88 4.04 -3.93
CA ALA A 18 -15.42 4.17 -3.94
C ALA A 18 -14.90 5.37 -3.12
N VAL A 19 -15.72 6.41 -2.89
CA VAL A 19 -15.35 7.59 -2.08
C VAL A 19 -15.59 7.37 -0.59
N LEU A 20 -16.34 6.33 -0.20
CA LEU A 20 -16.73 6.06 1.19
C LEU A 20 -15.74 5.16 1.94
N VAL A 21 -14.64 4.75 1.32
CA VAL A 21 -13.61 3.95 1.98
C VAL A 21 -12.57 4.89 2.58
N ASP A 22 -12.53 4.91 3.90
CA ASP A 22 -11.42 5.44 4.67
C ASP A 22 -10.30 4.40 4.70
N ALA A 23 -9.24 4.64 3.93
CA ALA A 23 -8.04 3.82 3.91
C ALA A 23 -6.81 4.71 4.09
N TYR A 24 -5.70 4.12 4.54
CA TYR A 24 -4.44 4.84 4.57
C TYR A 24 -4.00 5.25 3.16
N GLU A 25 -3.61 6.51 3.01
CA GLU A 25 -2.95 7.00 1.81
C GLU A 25 -1.44 6.82 1.99
N VAL A 26 -0.79 6.08 1.07
CA VAL A 26 0.65 5.78 1.13
C VAL A 26 1.35 6.33 -0.09
N GLU A 27 2.40 7.14 0.11
CA GLU A 27 3.23 7.68 -0.96
C GLU A 27 4.73 7.67 -0.63
N PRO A 28 5.62 7.34 -1.57
CA PRO A 28 5.32 6.73 -2.87
C PRO A 28 4.89 5.26 -2.71
N MET A 29 4.12 4.71 -3.65
CA MET A 29 3.77 3.28 -3.64
C MET A 29 4.98 2.38 -3.97
N ILE A 30 5.91 2.88 -4.78
CA ILE A 30 7.12 2.20 -5.19
C ILE A 30 8.29 3.16 -5.03
N ALA A 31 9.36 2.70 -4.40
CA ALA A 31 10.60 3.44 -4.28
C ALA A 31 11.78 2.52 -4.56
N GLU A 32 12.86 3.11 -5.08
CA GLU A 32 14.09 2.40 -5.36
C GLU A 32 15.18 2.92 -4.40
N ILE A 33 15.88 1.98 -3.77
CA ILE A 33 17.06 2.27 -2.95
C ILE A 33 18.29 2.02 -3.84
N GLN A 34 18.90 3.09 -4.33
CA GLN A 34 20.15 2.97 -5.09
C GLN A 34 21.31 2.71 -4.12
N ALA A 35 22.15 1.71 -4.43
CA ALA A 35 23.33 1.38 -3.64
C ALA A 35 24.51 2.34 -3.91
N THR A 36 24.28 3.65 -3.88
CA THR A 36 25.34 4.65 -3.98
C THR A 36 25.85 4.99 -2.58
N SER A 37 27.17 5.12 -2.42
CA SER A 37 27.84 5.09 -1.12
C SER A 37 27.25 6.10 -0.11
N GLY A 38 26.69 5.57 0.98
CA GLY A 38 26.73 6.22 2.30
C GLY A 38 25.41 6.56 2.97
N HIS A 39 24.24 6.60 2.29
CA HIS A 39 22.97 7.01 2.92
C HIS A 39 21.72 6.47 2.18
N ASN A 40 21.59 5.15 2.10
CA ASN A 40 20.48 4.49 1.42
C ASN A 40 19.20 4.55 2.28
N ARG A 41 18.41 5.62 2.10
CA ARG A 41 17.13 5.81 2.82
C ARG A 41 16.03 6.20 1.86
N VAL A 42 14.86 5.61 2.06
CA VAL A 42 13.60 6.03 1.45
C VAL A 42 12.65 6.45 2.56
N THR A 43 11.83 7.46 2.28
CA THR A 43 10.78 7.92 3.18
C THR A 43 9.43 7.63 2.54
N TYR A 44 8.56 6.95 3.27
CA TYR A 44 7.14 6.81 2.94
C TYR A 44 6.32 7.74 3.82
N ARG A 45 5.35 8.43 3.23
CA ARG A 45 4.31 9.15 3.95
C ARG A 45 3.07 8.27 3.98
N VAL A 46 2.59 8.01 5.20
CA VAL A 46 1.34 7.30 5.47
C VAL A 46 0.39 8.29 6.12
N ALA A 47 -0.72 8.62 5.45
CA ALA A 47 -1.75 9.52 5.97
C ALA A 47 -3.02 8.72 6.27
N ASN A 48 -3.60 8.97 7.44
CA ASN A 48 -4.92 8.50 7.81
C ASN A 48 -5.92 9.63 7.55
N PRO A 49 -6.75 9.56 6.49
CA PRO A 49 -7.73 10.60 6.18
C PRO A 49 -8.97 10.55 7.09
N SER A 50 -9.14 9.49 7.88
CA SER A 50 -10.30 9.34 8.76
C SER A 50 -10.19 10.21 10.02
N ASP A 51 -11.34 10.52 10.61
CA ASP A 51 -11.43 11.19 11.91
C ASP A 51 -11.08 10.26 13.10
N THR A 52 -10.85 8.97 12.83
CA THR A 52 -10.51 7.97 13.84
C THR A 52 -9.03 7.66 13.85
N THR A 53 -8.41 7.58 15.02
CA THR A 53 -7.03 7.07 15.11
C THR A 53 -7.01 5.58 14.81
N LEU A 54 -6.30 5.20 13.75
CA LEU A 54 -6.08 3.81 13.36
C LEU A 54 -4.63 3.41 13.70
N PRO A 55 -4.40 2.18 14.19
CA PRO A 55 -3.05 1.64 14.42
C PRO A 55 -2.37 1.29 13.08
N LEU A 56 -1.06 1.56 13.00
CA LEU A 56 -0.24 1.27 11.83
C LEU A 56 0.88 0.29 12.20
N GLU A 57 0.90 -0.86 11.54
CA GLU A 57 1.99 -1.83 11.59
C GLU A 57 2.75 -1.84 10.26
N VAL A 58 4.08 -1.95 10.31
CA VAL A 58 4.93 -1.98 9.13
C VAL A 58 5.84 -3.20 9.18
N GLU A 59 5.65 -4.09 8.21
CA GLU A 59 6.46 -5.29 8.02
C GLU A 59 7.28 -5.19 6.73
N VAL A 60 8.46 -5.78 6.72
CA VAL A 60 9.35 -5.82 5.55
C VAL A 60 9.74 -7.24 5.23
N TYR A 61 9.55 -7.62 3.97
CA TYR A 61 9.91 -8.93 3.45
C TYR A 61 10.80 -8.79 2.22
N LYS A 62 11.75 -9.71 2.08
CA LYS A 62 12.44 -9.96 0.83
C LYS A 62 11.53 -10.81 -0.05
N ARG A 63 11.18 -10.27 -1.22
CA ARG A 63 10.49 -11.05 -2.25
C ARG A 63 11.46 -11.97 -2.98
N SER A 64 11.12 -13.24 -3.07
CA SER A 64 11.87 -14.27 -3.80
C SER A 64 10.92 -15.14 -4.62
N PHE A 65 11.47 -16.01 -5.48
CA PHE A 65 10.70 -16.95 -6.30
C PHE A 65 11.33 -18.33 -6.17
N ASP A 66 10.49 -19.37 -6.05
CA ASP A 66 10.96 -20.75 -6.02
C ASP A 66 11.26 -21.32 -7.42
N ASP A 67 11.65 -22.60 -7.46
CA ASP A 67 11.95 -23.31 -8.71
C ASP A 67 10.75 -23.38 -9.66
N ASN A 68 9.52 -23.20 -9.15
CA ASN A 68 8.27 -23.18 -9.93
C ASN A 68 7.81 -21.77 -10.27
N GLN A 69 8.62 -20.73 -10.01
CA GLN A 69 8.29 -19.31 -10.20
C GLN A 69 7.11 -18.83 -9.34
N VAL A 70 6.86 -19.47 -8.20
CA VAL A 70 5.87 -19.01 -7.23
C VAL A 70 6.51 -17.99 -6.30
N GLU A 71 5.85 -16.85 -6.10
CA GLU A 71 6.30 -15.79 -5.20
C GLU A 71 6.34 -16.26 -3.75
N GLN A 72 7.45 -15.98 -3.07
CA GLN A 72 7.63 -16.22 -1.63
C GLN A 72 8.12 -14.95 -0.94
N LEU A 73 7.48 -14.61 0.18
CA LEU A 73 7.92 -13.55 1.08
C LEU A 73 8.78 -14.17 2.18
N VAL A 74 10.02 -13.68 2.31
CA VAL A 74 10.99 -14.17 3.29
C VAL A 74 11.35 -13.03 4.24
N GLU A 75 11.38 -13.30 5.54
CA GLU A 75 11.83 -12.33 6.54
C GLU A 75 13.26 -11.83 6.22
N THR A 76 13.52 -10.56 6.49
CA THR A 76 14.82 -9.94 6.21
C THR A 76 15.14 -8.87 7.25
N ASP A 77 16.40 -8.85 7.67
CA ASP A 77 16.97 -7.82 8.55
C ASP A 77 17.79 -6.78 7.77
N ASP A 78 17.75 -6.83 6.43
CA ASP A 78 18.54 -5.97 5.54
C ASP A 78 18.04 -4.51 5.54
N ILE A 79 16.79 -4.29 5.98
CA ILE A 79 16.12 -3.00 6.00
C ILE A 79 15.67 -2.68 7.43
N ILE A 80 15.99 -1.47 7.89
CA ILE A 80 15.54 -0.97 9.19
C ILE A 80 14.38 0.01 8.96
N VAL A 81 13.22 -0.26 9.56
CA VAL A 81 12.06 0.63 9.55
C VAL A 81 12.12 1.59 10.72
N LEU A 82 11.86 2.88 10.44
CA LEU A 82 11.80 3.94 11.44
C LEU A 82 10.48 4.73 11.32
N PRO A 83 9.86 5.17 12.44
CA PRO A 83 10.27 4.90 13.82
C PRO A 83 10.08 3.42 14.21
N PRO A 84 10.83 2.91 15.20
CA PRO A 84 10.62 1.56 15.70
C PRO A 84 9.20 1.43 16.26
N GLN A 85 8.56 0.30 15.96
CA GLN A 85 7.21 0.01 16.42
C GLN A 85 7.27 -0.58 17.84
N ILE A 86 6.36 -0.15 18.72
CA ILE A 86 6.28 -0.54 20.14
C ILE A 86 4.92 -1.14 20.45
#